data_AF-A0A965TRE8-F1
#
_entry.id   AF-A0A965TRE8-F1
#
_cell.length_a   1.000
_cell.length_b   1.000
_cell.length_c   1.000
_cell.angle_alpha   90.00
_cell.angle_beta   90.00
_cell.angle_gamma   90.00
#
_symmetry.space_group_name_H-M   'P 1'
#
loop_
_entity.id
_entity.type
_entity.pdbx_description
1 polymer ?
#
loop_
_entity_poly.entity_id
_entity_poly.type
_entity_poly.pdbx_seq_one_letter_code
_entity_poly.pdbx_strand_id
1 'polypeptide(L)'
;MKLLSQDDLRARITGCWLGKNIGGTLGAPYEGYVAVHNLTFYDPVPTEAVPNDDLELQAMYAAALVRQAVQVNPAWSNGRLLTAARDAADTGVETVLEKWAEEVACGLSSLIHGFNPSLIVLGGGILTDEDIFQQILRHTIARTMPSFASGLVIRPAALGNQAGLYGMVAIGRNTRSSGGA
;
A
#
# COMPACT_ATOMS: atom_id res chain seq x y z
N MET A 1 -3.06 7.93 -26.47
CA MET A 1 -3.75 7.57 -25.22
C MET A 1 -4.65 8.75 -24.85
N LYS A 2 -5.97 8.56 -24.77
CA LYS A 2 -6.89 9.66 -24.43
C LYS A 2 -6.65 10.00 -22.97
N LEU A 3 -5.98 11.12 -22.71
CA LEU A 3 -5.74 11.62 -21.36
C LEU A 3 -7.09 11.76 -20.66
N LEU A 4 -7.26 11.10 -19.52
CA LEU A 4 -8.43 11.29 -18.68
C LEU A 4 -8.41 12.74 -18.19
N SER A 5 -9.56 13.39 -18.23
CA SER A 5 -9.72 14.60 -17.44
C SER A 5 -9.46 14.25 -15.97
N GLN A 6 -8.96 15.20 -15.19
CA GLN A 6 -8.74 14.99 -13.77
C GLN A 6 -10.02 14.54 -13.06
N ASP A 7 -11.18 14.97 -13.56
CA ASP A 7 -12.49 14.65 -13.02
C ASP A 7 -12.95 13.24 -13.36
N ASP A 8 -12.72 12.75 -14.59
CA ASP A 8 -13.03 11.36 -14.96
C ASP A 8 -12.15 10.35 -14.21
N LEU A 9 -10.87 10.70 -13.99
CA LEU A 9 -9.94 9.88 -13.20
C LEU A 9 -10.37 9.81 -11.73
N ARG A 10 -10.72 10.96 -11.14
CA ARG A 10 -11.24 11.06 -9.78
C ARG A 10 -12.53 10.25 -9.64
N ALA A 11 -13.46 10.35 -10.59
CA ALA A 11 -14.73 9.62 -10.55
C ALA A 11 -14.54 8.09 -10.53
N ARG A 12 -13.60 7.56 -11.32
CA ARG A 12 -13.35 6.11 -11.38
C ARG A 12 -12.62 5.59 -10.14
N ILE A 13 -11.62 6.32 -9.64
CA ILE A 13 -10.93 5.99 -8.37
C ILE A 13 -11.92 6.02 -7.21
N THR A 14 -12.76 7.06 -7.14
CA THR A 14 -13.82 7.17 -6.14
C THR A 14 -14.84 6.05 -6.26
N GLY A 15 -15.25 5.66 -7.48
CA GLY A 15 -16.15 4.51 -7.68
C GLY A 15 -15.59 3.18 -7.18
N CYS A 16 -14.31 2.88 -7.48
CA CYS A 16 -13.65 1.68 -6.99
C CYS A 16 -13.44 1.70 -5.46
N TRP A 17 -13.06 2.85 -4.90
CA TRP A 17 -12.92 3.03 -3.45
C TRP A 17 -14.26 2.83 -2.73
N LEU A 18 -15.33 3.44 -3.23
CA LEU A 18 -16.67 3.29 -2.67
C LEU A 18 -17.17 1.85 -2.72
N GLY A 19 -16.99 1.15 -3.85
CA GLY A 19 -17.38 -0.26 -3.96
C GLY A 19 -16.70 -1.17 -2.94
N LYS A 20 -15.41 -0.93 -2.69
CA LYS A 20 -14.62 -1.61 -1.64
C LYS A 20 -15.09 -1.28 -0.23
N ASN A 21 -15.23 0.02 0.08
CA ASN A 21 -15.75 0.51 1.36
C ASN A 21 -17.11 -0.09 1.70
N ILE A 22 -18.02 -0.15 0.73
CA ILE A 22 -19.34 -0.74 0.90
C ILE A 22 -19.23 -2.26 1.09
N GLY A 23 -18.48 -2.97 0.25
CA GLY A 23 -18.31 -4.42 0.36
C GLY A 23 -17.69 -4.87 1.69
N GLY A 24 -16.63 -4.19 2.13
CA GLY A 24 -15.97 -4.44 3.41
C GLY A 24 -16.87 -4.09 4.60
N THR A 25 -17.66 -3.01 4.50
CA THR A 25 -18.63 -2.65 5.52
C THR A 25 -19.66 -3.76 5.77
N LEU A 26 -20.12 -4.38 4.68
CA LEU A 26 -21.17 -5.38 4.71
C LEU A 26 -20.65 -6.77 5.09
N GLY A 27 -19.37 -7.05 4.79
CA GLY A 27 -18.71 -8.32 5.09
C GLY A 27 -18.10 -8.40 6.50
N ALA A 28 -17.63 -7.29 7.06
CA ALA A 28 -16.91 -7.25 8.34
C ALA A 28 -17.62 -7.96 9.52
N PRO A 29 -18.96 -7.87 9.71
CA PRO A 29 -19.63 -8.57 10.80
C PRO A 29 -19.54 -10.10 10.75
N TYR A 30 -19.29 -10.65 9.56
CA TYR A 30 -19.19 -12.10 9.32
C TYR A 30 -17.74 -12.56 9.14
N GLU A 31 -16.77 -11.65 9.22
CA GLU A 31 -15.35 -11.94 9.06
C GLU A 31 -14.83 -12.84 10.21
N GLY A 32 -14.04 -13.86 9.87
CA GLY A 32 -13.49 -14.82 10.83
C GLY A 32 -14.42 -15.97 11.22
N TYR A 33 -15.71 -15.92 10.85
CA TYR A 33 -16.65 -17.03 11.07
C TYR A 33 -16.61 -18.02 9.91
N VAL A 34 -15.98 -19.18 10.12
CA VAL A 34 -15.81 -20.23 9.10
C VAL A 34 -17.05 -21.13 9.05
N ALA A 35 -18.14 -20.63 8.47
CA ALA A 35 -19.37 -21.38 8.22
C ALA A 35 -20.06 -20.90 6.92
N VAL A 36 -20.99 -21.71 6.39
CA VAL A 36 -21.85 -21.28 5.28
C VAL A 36 -22.96 -20.39 5.84
N HIS A 37 -22.85 -19.09 5.57
CA HIS A 37 -23.83 -18.11 6.03
C HIS A 37 -25.06 -18.12 5.11
N ASN A 38 -26.25 -18.38 5.67
CA ASN A 38 -27.50 -18.34 4.92
C ASN A 38 -28.10 -16.91 4.96
N LEU A 39 -27.42 -15.97 4.31
CA LEU A 39 -27.80 -14.56 4.27
C LEU A 39 -28.80 -14.33 3.12
N THR A 40 -29.97 -13.78 3.44
CA THR A 40 -30.97 -13.39 2.43
C THR A 40 -30.90 -11.91 2.09
N PHE A 41 -30.43 -11.09 3.04
CA PHE A 41 -30.21 -9.65 2.90
C PHE A 41 -29.30 -9.14 4.04
N TYR A 42 -28.86 -7.88 3.98
CA TYR A 42 -28.07 -7.27 5.05
C TYR A 42 -28.95 -7.03 6.28
N ASP A 43 -28.60 -7.65 7.40
CA ASP A 43 -29.34 -7.54 8.66
C ASP A 43 -28.39 -7.44 9.87
N PRO A 44 -28.31 -6.27 10.53
CA PRO A 44 -28.95 -5.01 10.15
C PRO A 44 -28.29 -4.40 8.89
N VAL A 45 -29.05 -3.61 8.12
CA VAL A 45 -28.45 -2.77 7.06
C VAL A 45 -27.57 -1.72 7.74
N PRO A 46 -26.25 -1.66 7.45
CA PRO A 46 -25.38 -0.67 8.04
C PRO A 46 -25.84 0.75 7.68
N THR A 47 -25.98 1.62 8.67
CA THR A 47 -26.35 3.03 8.48
C THR A 47 -25.14 3.91 8.15
N GLU A 48 -23.94 3.38 8.32
CA GLU A 48 -22.66 4.02 8.03
C GLU A 48 -21.64 2.99 7.55
N ALA A 49 -20.57 3.45 6.89
CA ALA A 49 -19.45 2.59 6.54
C ALA A 49 -18.71 2.17 7.82
N VAL A 50 -18.50 0.88 8.00
CA VAL A 50 -17.63 0.40 9.08
C VAL A 50 -16.17 0.39 8.60
N PRO A 51 -15.19 0.56 9.50
CA PRO A 51 -13.78 0.46 9.12
C PRO A 51 -13.52 -0.86 8.37
N ASN A 52 -12.98 -0.79 7.16
CA ASN A 52 -12.67 -1.94 6.33
C ASN A 52 -11.23 -1.89 5.78
N ASP A 53 -10.57 -3.04 5.71
CA ASP A 53 -9.12 -3.18 5.51
C ASP A 53 -8.68 -3.05 4.03
N ASP A 54 -9.38 -2.24 3.24
CA ASP A 54 -9.29 -2.23 1.78
C ASP A 54 -8.05 -1.50 1.25
N LEU A 55 -7.02 -2.33 1.02
CA LEU A 55 -5.69 -2.12 0.42
C LEU A 55 -4.57 -1.66 1.36
N GLU A 56 -4.48 -2.30 2.54
CA GLU A 56 -3.31 -2.26 3.42
C GLU A 56 -2.15 -3.15 2.92
N LEU A 57 -1.73 -2.98 1.67
CA LEU A 57 -0.61 -3.72 1.10
C LEU A 57 0.71 -3.42 1.83
N GLN A 58 0.86 -2.22 2.40
CA GLN A 58 2.07 -1.84 3.14
C GLN A 58 2.24 -2.70 4.41
N ALA A 59 1.17 -2.90 5.18
CA ALA A 59 1.20 -3.77 6.36
C ALA A 59 1.43 -5.25 5.96
N MET A 60 0.80 -5.70 4.88
CA MET A 60 0.99 -7.05 4.35
C MET A 60 2.44 -7.30 3.92
N TYR A 61 3.04 -6.38 3.15
CA TYR A 61 4.43 -6.52 2.71
C TYR A 61 5.42 -6.45 3.87
N ALA A 62 5.19 -5.57 4.85
CA ALA A 62 6.01 -5.53 6.06
C ALA A 62 5.91 -6.85 6.86
N ALA A 63 4.71 -7.41 7.01
CA ALA A 63 4.51 -8.69 7.68
C ALA A 63 5.16 -9.86 6.91
N ALA A 64 5.07 -9.86 5.57
CA ALA A 64 5.71 -10.86 4.72
C ALA A 64 7.23 -10.83 4.86
N LEU A 65 7.84 -9.62 4.86
CA LEU A 65 9.26 -9.46 5.09
C LEU A 65 9.70 -10.08 6.42
N VAL A 66 9.01 -9.70 7.51
CA VAL A 66 9.35 -10.20 8.85
C VAL A 66 9.21 -11.72 8.91
N ARG A 67 8.15 -12.28 8.32
CA ARG A 67 7.94 -13.73 8.24
C ARG A 67 9.10 -14.43 7.51
N GLN A 68 9.60 -13.87 6.41
CA GLN A 68 10.74 -14.45 5.70
C GLN A 68 12.03 -14.33 6.50
N ALA A 69 12.25 -13.16 7.11
CA ALA A 69 13.42 -12.87 7.90
C ALA A 69 13.59 -13.82 9.08
N VAL A 70 12.52 -14.08 9.86
CA VAL A 70 12.59 -14.99 11.02
C VAL A 70 12.84 -16.45 10.64
N GLN A 71 12.56 -16.87 9.41
CA GLN A 71 12.93 -18.21 8.93
C GLN A 71 14.44 -18.34 8.68
N VAL A 72 15.11 -17.23 8.35
CA VAL A 72 16.57 -17.20 8.13
C VAL A 72 17.30 -16.95 9.44
N ASN A 73 16.83 -15.97 10.22
CA ASN A 73 17.37 -15.65 11.53
C ASN A 73 16.23 -15.21 12.47
N PRO A 74 15.90 -15.98 13.52
CA PRO A 74 14.82 -15.64 14.46
C PRO A 74 14.98 -14.28 15.15
N ALA A 75 16.19 -13.70 15.18
CA ALA A 75 16.43 -12.37 15.74
C ALA A 75 15.84 -11.24 14.86
N TRP A 76 15.63 -11.47 13.56
CA TRP A 76 15.13 -10.45 12.62
C TRP A 76 13.60 -10.33 12.64
N SER A 77 13.04 -10.03 13.81
CA SER A 77 11.60 -10.09 14.09
C SER A 77 10.81 -8.82 13.77
N ASN A 78 11.47 -7.75 13.28
CA ASN A 78 10.81 -6.53 12.81
C ASN A 78 11.73 -5.73 11.89
N GLY A 79 11.17 -4.72 11.22
CA GLY A 79 11.91 -3.88 10.26
C GLY A 79 13.14 -3.17 10.84
N ARG A 80 13.12 -2.73 12.11
CA ARG A 80 14.28 -2.06 12.74
C ARG A 80 15.45 -3.02 12.95
N LEU A 81 15.15 -4.26 13.35
CA LEU A 81 16.17 -5.29 13.54
C LEU A 81 16.77 -5.73 12.20
N LEU A 82 15.98 -5.73 11.13
CA LEU A 82 16.47 -5.96 9.77
C LEU A 82 17.39 -4.84 9.29
N THR A 83 17.03 -3.58 9.53
CA THR A 83 17.93 -2.44 9.23
C THR A 83 19.24 -2.56 10.01
N ALA A 84 19.18 -2.87 11.31
CA ALA A 84 20.38 -3.04 12.12
C ALA A 84 21.25 -4.23 11.67
N ALA A 85 20.63 -5.34 11.27
CA ALA A 85 21.34 -6.50 10.71
C ALA A 85 22.02 -6.17 9.38
N ARG A 86 21.38 -5.34 8.56
CA ARG A 86 21.97 -4.81 7.32
C ARG A 86 23.17 -3.90 7.60
N ASP A 87 23.04 -2.97 8.55
CA ASP A 87 24.13 -2.09 8.97
C ASP A 87 25.34 -2.87 9.52
N ALA A 88 25.07 -4.00 10.20
CA ALA A 88 26.09 -4.93 10.69
C ALA A 88 26.66 -5.86 9.61
N ALA A 89 26.14 -5.80 8.37
CA ALA A 89 26.46 -6.71 7.27
C ALA A 89 26.27 -8.20 7.64
N ASP A 90 25.23 -8.51 8.41
CA ASP A 90 24.90 -9.87 8.79
C ASP A 90 24.67 -10.74 7.54
N THR A 91 25.24 -11.95 7.55
CA THR A 91 25.14 -12.86 6.40
C THR A 91 23.69 -13.24 6.12
N GLY A 92 23.22 -12.98 4.89
CA GLY A 92 21.91 -13.39 4.40
C GLY A 92 20.81 -12.33 4.50
N VAL A 93 21.04 -11.19 5.17
CA VAL A 93 20.03 -10.11 5.26
C VAL A 93 19.70 -9.50 3.90
N GLU A 94 20.72 -9.28 3.07
CA GLU A 94 20.55 -8.76 1.70
C GLU A 94 19.73 -9.71 0.83
N THR A 95 19.93 -11.03 0.97
CA THR A 95 19.14 -12.03 0.23
C THR A 95 17.67 -11.99 0.62
N VAL A 96 17.37 -11.78 1.91
CA VAL A 96 15.98 -11.63 2.39
C VAL A 96 15.35 -10.35 1.84
N LEU A 97 16.07 -9.23 1.89
CA LEU A 97 15.58 -7.94 1.39
C LEU A 97 15.37 -7.95 -0.13
N GLU A 98 16.29 -8.52 -0.90
CA GLU A 98 16.18 -8.66 -2.35
C GLU A 98 14.96 -9.50 -2.73
N LYS A 99 14.77 -10.67 -2.08
CA LYS A 99 13.61 -11.52 -2.32
C LYS A 99 12.30 -10.81 -1.97
N TRP A 100 12.28 -10.09 -0.86
CA TRP A 100 11.11 -9.29 -0.49
C TRP A 100 10.84 -8.17 -1.51
N ALA A 101 11.87 -7.49 -2.00
CA ALA A 101 11.73 -6.46 -3.03
C ALA A 101 11.14 -7.02 -4.33
N GLU A 102 11.51 -8.25 -4.72
CA GLU A 102 10.91 -8.96 -5.86
C GLU A 102 9.41 -9.22 -5.67
N GLU A 103 8.98 -9.62 -4.46
CA GLU A 103 7.57 -9.87 -4.15
C GLU A 103 6.75 -8.59 -4.17
N VAL A 104 7.28 -7.51 -3.58
CA VAL A 104 6.65 -6.18 -3.65
C VAL A 104 6.51 -5.75 -5.11
N ALA A 105 7.58 -5.88 -5.90
CA ALA A 105 7.57 -5.53 -7.32
C ALA A 105 6.56 -6.36 -8.14
N CYS A 106 6.37 -7.64 -7.81
CA CYS A 106 5.36 -8.49 -8.44
C CYS A 106 3.94 -7.94 -8.22
N GLY A 107 3.63 -7.55 -6.97
CA GLY A 107 2.35 -6.92 -6.64
C GLY A 107 2.19 -5.55 -7.30
N LEU A 108 3.22 -4.71 -7.27
CA LEU A 108 3.21 -3.41 -7.93
C LEU A 108 3.00 -3.53 -9.44
N SER A 109 3.66 -4.48 -10.11
CA SER A 109 3.44 -4.73 -11.54
C SER A 109 1.98 -5.07 -11.84
N SER A 110 1.37 -5.90 -11.00
CA SER A 110 -0.05 -6.27 -11.15
C SER A 110 -0.97 -5.04 -11.02
N LEU A 111 -0.67 -4.15 -10.07
CA LEU A 111 -1.39 -2.88 -9.91
C LEU A 111 -1.15 -1.92 -11.07
N ILE A 112 0.07 -1.84 -11.58
CA ILE A 112 0.42 -1.00 -12.73
C ILE A 112 -0.38 -1.44 -13.96
N HIS A 113 -0.41 -2.74 -14.25
CA HIS A 113 -1.16 -3.26 -15.39
C HIS A 113 -2.68 -3.20 -15.16
N GLY A 114 -3.14 -3.33 -13.92
CA GLY A 114 -4.56 -3.26 -13.58
C GLY A 114 -5.15 -1.84 -13.62
N PHE A 115 -4.40 -0.84 -13.16
CA PHE A 115 -4.90 0.53 -12.98
C PHE A 115 -4.29 1.56 -13.93
N ASN A 116 -3.18 1.23 -14.61
CA ASN A 116 -2.39 2.14 -15.44
C ASN A 116 -2.15 3.52 -14.77
N PRO A 117 -1.64 3.57 -13.53
CA PRO A 117 -1.47 4.81 -12.80
C PRO A 117 -0.35 5.65 -13.42
N SER A 118 -0.49 6.98 -13.37
CA SER A 118 0.61 7.89 -13.71
C SER A 118 1.59 8.10 -12.54
N LEU A 119 1.19 7.79 -11.31
CA LEU A 119 2.00 7.96 -10.11
C LEU A 119 1.75 6.84 -9.10
N ILE A 120 2.83 6.27 -8.58
CA ILE A 120 2.85 5.40 -7.41
C ILE A 120 3.76 6.05 -6.37
N VAL A 121 3.22 6.23 -5.16
CA VAL A 121 3.99 6.72 -4.01
C VAL A 121 4.16 5.57 -3.03
N LEU A 122 5.40 5.18 -2.77
CA LEU A 122 5.72 4.11 -1.82
C LEU A 122 6.13 4.71 -0.48
N GLY A 123 5.40 4.35 0.57
CA GLY A 123 5.68 4.79 1.95
C GLY A 123 5.91 3.60 2.87
N GLY A 124 6.62 3.84 3.97
CA GLY A 124 6.95 2.82 4.97
C GLY A 124 8.37 3.01 5.50
N GLY A 125 8.58 2.71 6.78
CA GLY A 125 9.86 2.99 7.45
C GLY A 125 11.07 2.26 6.84
N ILE A 126 10.87 1.12 6.16
CA ILE A 126 11.97 0.41 5.49
C ILE A 126 12.33 1.00 4.12
N LEU A 127 11.39 1.74 3.51
CA LEU A 127 11.56 2.39 2.21
C LEU A 127 12.23 3.76 2.32
N THR A 128 12.63 4.18 3.52
CA THR A 128 13.52 5.33 3.70
C THR A 128 14.95 5.01 3.27
N ASP A 129 15.26 3.72 3.13
CA ASP A 129 16.51 3.23 2.57
C ASP A 129 16.44 3.28 1.04
N GLU A 130 17.32 4.11 0.45
CA GLU A 130 17.34 4.34 -0.99
C GLU A 130 17.67 3.08 -1.78
N ASP A 131 18.56 2.22 -1.28
CA ASP A 131 18.95 1.01 -2.00
C ASP A 131 17.78 0.02 -2.10
N ILE A 132 17.03 -0.14 -1.02
CA ILE A 132 15.83 -0.98 -0.98
C ILE A 132 14.76 -0.43 -1.94
N PHE A 133 14.55 0.90 -1.92
CA PHE A 133 13.63 1.54 -2.86
C PHE A 133 14.07 1.30 -4.32
N GLN A 134 15.35 1.46 -4.62
CA GLN A 134 15.90 1.23 -5.96
C GLN A 134 15.80 -0.24 -6.38
N GLN A 135 15.99 -1.20 -5.46
CA GLN A 135 15.73 -2.63 -5.73
C GLN A 135 14.29 -2.84 -6.18
N ILE A 136 13.32 -2.36 -5.40
CA ILE A 136 11.89 -2.48 -5.74
C ILE A 136 11.61 -1.81 -7.08
N LEU A 137 12.15 -0.61 -7.32
CA LEU A 137 11.96 0.13 -8.57
C LEU A 137 12.49 -0.67 -9.76
N ARG A 138 13.73 -1.16 -9.70
CA ARG A 138 14.35 -1.98 -10.77
C ARG A 138 13.49 -3.19 -11.06
N HIS A 139 13.10 -3.93 -10.03
CA HIS A 139 12.26 -5.12 -10.16
C HIS A 139 10.87 -4.83 -10.74
N THR A 140 10.27 -3.71 -10.33
CA THR A 140 8.95 -3.29 -10.80
C THR A 140 9.01 -2.91 -12.28
N ILE A 141 9.99 -2.10 -12.67
CA ILE A 141 10.15 -1.66 -14.06
C ILE A 141 10.50 -2.83 -14.97
N ALA A 142 11.37 -3.75 -14.54
CA ALA A 142 11.72 -4.95 -15.31
C ALA A 142 10.51 -5.85 -15.60
N ARG A 143 9.50 -5.83 -14.74
CA ARG A 143 8.25 -6.60 -14.89
C ARG A 143 7.15 -5.82 -15.62
N THR A 144 7.34 -4.51 -15.82
CA THR A 144 6.32 -3.63 -16.40
C THR A 144 6.49 -3.52 -17.91
N MET A 145 5.43 -3.85 -18.66
CA MET A 145 5.39 -3.61 -20.10
C MET A 145 5.71 -2.13 -20.47
N PRO A 146 6.50 -1.87 -21.52
CA PRO A 146 6.94 -0.50 -21.84
C PRO A 146 5.81 0.52 -22.01
N SER A 147 4.65 0.11 -22.54
CA SER A 147 3.48 0.98 -22.72
C SER A 147 2.87 1.48 -21.41
N PHE A 148 2.98 0.70 -20.33
CA PHE A 148 2.50 1.06 -18.99
C PHE A 148 3.58 1.77 -18.16
N ALA A 149 4.86 1.54 -18.48
CA ALA A 149 5.96 2.31 -17.88
C ALA A 149 6.01 3.74 -18.43
N SER A 150 5.55 3.96 -19.66
CA SER A 150 5.52 5.28 -20.30
C SER A 150 4.63 6.27 -19.53
N GLY A 151 5.24 7.24 -18.86
CA GLY A 151 4.53 8.26 -18.08
C GLY A 151 4.17 7.83 -16.66
N LEU A 152 4.54 6.61 -16.25
CA LEU A 152 4.49 6.16 -14.87
C LEU A 152 5.66 6.76 -14.08
N VAL A 153 5.34 7.34 -12.94
CA VAL A 153 6.31 7.84 -11.97
C VAL A 153 6.17 7.03 -10.69
N ILE A 154 7.25 6.39 -10.23
CA ILE A 154 7.30 5.72 -8.92
C ILE A 154 8.26 6.52 -8.04
N ARG A 155 7.81 6.95 -6.86
CA ARG A 155 8.62 7.76 -5.94
C ARG A 155 8.42 7.34 -4.49
N PRO A 156 9.43 7.52 -3.63
CA PRO A 156 9.24 7.38 -2.19
C PRO A 156 8.34 8.51 -1.67
N ALA A 157 7.64 8.23 -0.58
CA ALA A 157 6.85 9.24 0.13
C ALA A 157 7.79 10.33 0.70
N ALA A 158 7.75 11.53 0.10
CA ALA A 158 8.63 12.64 0.47
C ALA A 158 8.50 13.09 1.94
N LEU A 159 7.37 12.81 2.57
CA LEU A 159 7.10 13.18 3.97
C LEU A 159 7.50 12.09 4.96
N GLY A 160 7.92 10.91 4.49
CA GLY A 160 8.30 9.77 5.33
C GLY A 160 7.30 9.51 6.46
N ASN A 161 7.82 9.31 7.67
CA ASN A 161 7.01 9.08 8.87
C ASN A 161 6.21 10.32 9.33
N GLN A 162 6.42 11.48 8.70
CA GLN A 162 5.68 12.72 9.00
C GLN A 162 4.44 12.89 8.13
N ALA A 163 4.19 12.00 7.16
CA ALA A 163 3.03 12.10 6.26
C ALA A 163 1.71 12.26 7.02
N GLY A 164 1.51 11.50 8.10
CA GLY A 164 0.33 11.63 8.96
C GLY A 164 0.23 12.99 9.65
N LEU A 165 1.34 13.52 10.16
CA LEU A 165 1.39 14.85 10.81
C LEU A 165 1.06 15.97 9.81
N TYR A 166 1.65 15.93 8.63
CA TYR A 166 1.35 16.90 7.56
C TYR A 166 -0.08 16.77 7.05
N GLY A 167 -0.63 15.55 6.97
CA GLY A 167 -2.04 15.32 6.65
C GLY A 167 -2.97 16.01 7.64
N MET A 168 -2.71 15.87 8.94
CA MET A 168 -3.47 16.57 9.99
C MET A 168 -3.38 18.09 9.86
N VAL A 169 -2.19 18.64 9.58
CA VAL A 169 -2.00 20.09 9.38
C VAL A 169 -2.72 20.58 8.12
N ALA A 170 -2.67 19.84 7.02
CA ALA A 170 -3.34 20.19 5.77
C ALA A 170 -4.87 20.24 5.96
N ILE A 171 -5.44 19.26 6.67
CA ILE A 171 -6.85 19.25 7.04
C ILE A 171 -7.18 20.45 7.95
N GLY A 172 -6.37 20.70 8.98
CA GLY A 172 -6.56 21.81 9.92
C GLY A 172 -6.44 23.22 9.30
N ARG A 173 -5.68 23.36 8.20
CA ARG A 173 -5.57 24.63 7.45
C ARG A 173 -6.74 24.86 6.48
N ASN A 174 -7.27 23.78 5.87
CA ASN A 174 -8.44 23.86 4.99
C ASN A 174 -9.76 24.09 5.77
N THR A 175 -9.83 23.71 7.05
CA THR A 175 -10.99 23.99 7.91
C THR A 175 -11.01 25.43 8.45
N ARG A 176 -9.85 26.06 8.68
CA ARG A 176 -9.79 27.47 9.11
C ARG A 176 -10.07 28.48 8.00
N SER A 177 -9.85 28.11 6.74
CA SER A 177 -10.15 28.95 5.56
C SER A 177 -11.61 28.89 5.10
N SER A 178 -12.40 27.97 5.65
CA SER A 178 -13.83 27.79 5.36
C SER A 178 -14.76 28.21 6.52
N GLY A 179 -14.20 28.69 7.65
CA GLY A 179 -14.94 29.16 8.82
C GLY A 179 -15.02 30.69 8.97
N GLY A 180 -14.83 31.44 7.89
CA GLY A 180 -14.96 32.90 7.86
C GLY A 180 -16.08 33.35 6.92
N ALA A 181 -17.33 33.27 7.39
CA ALA A 181 -18.48 34.03 6.91
C ALA A 181 -19.44 34.24 8.10
#